data_AF-A0A1I7K097-F1
#
_entry.id   AF-A0A1I7K097-F1
#
_cell.length_a   1.000
_cell.length_b   1.000
_cell.length_c   1.000
_cell.angle_alpha   90.00
_cell.angle_beta   90.00
_cell.angle_gamma   90.00
#
_symmetry.space_group_name_H-M   'P 1'
#
loop_
_entity.id
_entity.type
_entity.pdbx_description
1 polymer ?
#
loop_
_entity_poly.entity_id
_entity_poly.type
_entity_poly.pdbx_seq_one_letter_code
_entity_poly.pdbx_strand_id
1 'polypeptide(L)'
;MYGAIGKILEWMIGIILAIFVPILLVGIKCDQIIQSNAQEVVEEFVTKAAATGQIDQASYMEFISKLDATGVVYDVEFTHEHLVYEPTVNSSKTAVSNSYEDGFVSYYYATGTDEILYNIYNKGLEDKPYYMSYGDSFYCTAINKTPTLGSKMLTLLSFSGEDNKIIAKYSAFVSRVNEKVN
;
A
#
# COMPACT_ATOMS: atom_id res chain seq x y z
N MET A 1 -18.38 54.64 -4.31
CA MET A 1 -19.23 54.38 -5.50
C MET A 1 -19.71 52.93 -5.42
N TYR A 2 -20.67 52.62 -4.55
CA TYR A 2 -21.35 51.32 -4.52
C TYR A 2 -22.83 51.61 -4.77
N GLY A 3 -23.23 51.57 -6.04
CA GLY A 3 -24.64 51.65 -6.42
C GLY A 3 -25.38 50.34 -6.13
N ALA A 4 -26.70 50.32 -6.35
CA ALA A 4 -27.54 49.12 -6.18
C ALA A 4 -26.98 47.87 -6.91
N ILE A 5 -26.28 48.06 -8.03
CA ILE A 5 -25.61 47.02 -8.81
C ILE A 5 -24.48 46.34 -8.01
N GLY A 6 -23.70 47.10 -7.24
CA GLY A 6 -22.62 46.54 -6.41
C GLY A 6 -23.15 45.65 -5.30
N LYS A 7 -24.27 46.06 -4.67
CA LYS A 7 -24.96 45.22 -3.67
C LYS A 7 -25.51 43.93 -4.28
N ILE A 8 -26.09 43.99 -5.48
CA ILE A 8 -26.59 42.78 -6.15
C ILE A 8 -25.44 41.80 -6.41
N LEU A 9 -24.27 42.30 -6.84
CA LEU A 9 -23.08 41.49 -7.08
C LEU A 9 -22.54 40.84 -5.80
N GLU A 10 -22.52 41.57 -4.67
CA GLU A 10 -22.14 41.03 -3.35
C GLU A 10 -23.06 39.90 -2.90
N TRP A 11 -24.37 40.03 -3.13
CA TRP A 11 -25.33 38.99 -2.78
C TRP A 11 -25.18 37.77 -3.70
N MET A 12 -24.93 37.99 -4.99
CA MET A 12 -24.65 36.90 -5.93
C MET A 12 -23.41 36.10 -5.54
N ILE A 13 -22.28 36.76 -5.23
CA ILE A 13 -21.06 36.07 -4.82
C ILE A 13 -21.27 35.36 -3.47
N GLY A 14 -22.01 35.97 -2.54
CA GLY A 14 -22.33 35.38 -1.25
C GLY A 14 -23.16 34.10 -1.37
N ILE A 15 -24.17 34.09 -2.24
CA ILE A 15 -24.99 32.89 -2.51
C ILE A 15 -24.14 31.79 -3.16
N ILE A 16 -23.29 32.13 -4.12
CA ILE A 16 -22.40 31.16 -4.77
C ILE A 16 -21.46 30.52 -3.73
N LEU A 17 -20.83 31.32 -2.87
CA LEU A 17 -19.96 30.82 -1.81
C LEU A 17 -20.72 29.95 -0.80
N ALA A 18 -21.94 30.35 -0.42
CA ALA A 18 -22.77 29.59 0.52
C ALA A 18 -23.14 28.19 -0.01
N ILE A 19 -23.19 28.00 -1.33
CA ILE A 19 -23.42 26.70 -1.96
C ILE A 19 -22.11 25.94 -2.19
N PHE A 20 -21.05 26.64 -2.61
CA PHE A 20 -19.80 26.00 -2.99
C PHE A 20 -19.03 25.42 -1.79
N VAL A 21 -18.99 26.14 -0.67
CA VAL A 21 -18.31 25.73 0.56
C VAL A 21 -18.82 24.39 1.12
N PRO A 22 -20.14 24.16 1.30
CA PRO A 22 -20.62 22.88 1.80
C PRO A 22 -20.35 21.72 0.83
N ILE A 23 -20.40 21.95 -0.50
CA ILE A 23 -20.06 20.91 -1.49
C ILE A 23 -18.59 20.52 -1.35
N LEU A 24 -17.69 21.50 -1.23
CA LEU A 24 -16.26 21.23 -1.00
C LEU A 24 -16.04 20.44 0.30
N LEU A 25 -16.73 20.81 1.37
CA LEU A 25 -16.60 20.14 2.66
C LEU A 25 -17.09 18.68 2.60
N VAL A 26 -18.20 18.42 1.89
CA VAL A 26 -18.67 17.06 1.64
C VAL A 26 -17.65 16.27 0.80
N GLY A 27 -17.08 16.88 -0.24
CA GLY A 27 -16.02 16.25 -1.04
C GLY A 27 -14.81 15.83 -0.19
N ILE A 28 -14.31 16.73 0.67
CA ILE A 28 -13.21 16.41 1.61
C ILE A 28 -13.60 15.27 2.55
N LYS A 29 -14.85 15.24 3.02
CA LYS A 29 -15.33 14.17 3.92
C LYS A 29 -15.45 12.83 3.22
N CYS A 30 -15.94 12.80 1.99
CA CYS A 30 -15.95 11.58 1.16
C CYS A 30 -14.53 11.04 0.95
N ASP A 31 -13.57 11.91 0.64
CA ASP A 31 -12.17 11.52 0.46
C ASP A 31 -11.56 10.94 1.76
N GLN A 32 -11.88 11.52 2.92
CA GLN A 32 -11.46 10.98 4.22
C GLN A 32 -12.03 9.59 4.50
N ILE A 33 -13.29 9.34 4.13
CA ILE A 33 -13.93 8.02 4.29
C ILE A 33 -13.28 6.99 3.37
N ILE A 34 -13.06 7.33 2.10
CA ILE A 34 -12.37 6.47 1.13
C ILE A 34 -10.97 6.11 1.66
N GLN A 35 -10.26 7.09 2.20
CA GLN A 35 -8.94 6.88 2.77
C GLN A 35 -8.95 5.96 3.99
N SER A 36 -9.90 6.16 4.90
CA SER A 36 -10.06 5.32 6.10
C SER A 36 -10.39 3.88 5.73
N ASN A 37 -11.33 3.67 4.79
CA ASN A 37 -11.74 2.33 4.37
C ASN A 37 -10.58 1.60 3.68
N ALA A 38 -9.83 2.27 2.80
CA ALA A 38 -8.67 1.66 2.16
C ALA A 38 -7.57 1.31 3.19
N GLN A 39 -7.36 2.15 4.19
CA GLN A 39 -6.41 1.87 5.28
C GLN A 39 -6.84 0.62 6.08
N GLU A 40 -8.11 0.50 6.43
CA GLU A 40 -8.65 -0.66 7.14
C GLU A 40 -8.49 -1.95 6.33
N VAL A 41 -8.82 -1.94 5.03
CA VAL A 41 -8.65 -3.11 4.15
C VAL A 41 -7.18 -3.53 4.03
N VAL A 42 -6.26 -2.56 3.89
CA VAL A 42 -4.82 -2.83 3.82
C VAL A 42 -4.29 -3.38 5.16
N GLU A 43 -4.72 -2.81 6.28
CA GLU A 43 -4.35 -3.27 7.62
C GLU A 43 -4.85 -4.69 7.89
N GLU A 44 -6.12 -4.98 7.56
CA GLU A 44 -6.71 -6.32 7.72
C GLU A 44 -5.92 -7.35 6.90
N PHE A 45 -5.61 -7.04 5.64
CA PHE A 45 -4.86 -7.93 4.76
C PHE A 45 -3.43 -8.19 5.26
N VAL A 46 -2.67 -7.13 5.57
CA VAL A 46 -1.29 -7.27 6.05
C VAL A 46 -1.24 -8.02 7.38
N THR A 47 -2.16 -7.72 8.29
CA THR A 47 -2.25 -8.41 9.58
C THR A 47 -2.59 -9.89 9.39
N LYS A 48 -3.55 -10.21 8.52
CA LYS A 48 -3.92 -11.60 8.19
C LYS A 48 -2.73 -12.33 7.55
N ALA A 49 -2.06 -11.71 6.58
CA ALA A 49 -0.87 -12.28 5.92
C ALA A 49 0.27 -12.53 6.92
N ALA A 50 0.55 -11.57 7.81
CA ALA A 50 1.60 -11.69 8.82
C ALA A 50 1.26 -12.70 9.94
N ALA A 51 -0.01 -12.81 10.33
CA ALA A 51 -0.47 -13.77 11.32
C ALA A 51 -0.52 -15.21 10.78
N THR A 52 -0.82 -15.38 9.48
CA THR A 52 -0.83 -16.69 8.82
C THR A 52 0.54 -17.10 8.29
N GLY A 53 1.45 -16.14 8.06
CA GLY A 53 2.76 -16.36 7.46
C GLY A 53 2.66 -16.80 5.99
N GLN A 54 1.53 -16.55 5.33
CA GLN A 54 1.32 -16.93 3.94
C GLN A 54 0.33 -16.00 3.23
N ILE A 55 0.43 -15.92 1.90
CA ILE A 55 -0.49 -15.22 1.02
C ILE A 55 -0.98 -16.22 -0.02
N ASP A 56 -2.28 -16.55 0.02
CA ASP A 56 -2.96 -17.40 -0.97
C ASP A 56 -3.66 -16.56 -2.04
N GLN A 57 -4.06 -17.21 -3.14
CA GLN A 57 -4.77 -16.54 -4.22
C GLN A 57 -6.12 -15.99 -3.74
N ALA A 58 -6.82 -16.76 -2.89
CA ALA A 58 -8.11 -16.38 -2.35
C ALA A 58 -8.05 -15.10 -1.51
N SER A 59 -7.09 -14.96 -0.58
CA SER A 59 -6.96 -13.74 0.24
C SER A 59 -6.50 -12.55 -0.58
N TYR A 60 -5.67 -12.75 -1.60
CA TYR A 60 -5.33 -11.66 -2.51
C TYR A 60 -6.56 -11.18 -3.32
N MET A 61 -7.35 -12.11 -3.86
CA MET A 61 -8.58 -11.75 -4.59
C MET A 61 -9.62 -11.08 -3.68
N GLU A 62 -9.76 -11.56 -2.43
CA GLU A 62 -10.60 -10.93 -1.42
C GLU A 62 -10.14 -9.49 -1.13
N PHE A 63 -8.83 -9.29 -0.98
CA PHE A 63 -8.24 -7.98 -0.75
C PHE A 63 -8.47 -7.01 -1.91
N ILE A 64 -8.22 -7.43 -3.15
CA ILE A 64 -8.50 -6.60 -4.33
C ILE A 64 -9.99 -6.29 -4.45
N SER A 65 -10.87 -7.28 -4.22
CA SER A 65 -12.31 -7.06 -4.25
C SER A 65 -12.78 -6.08 -3.17
N LYS A 66 -12.18 -6.09 -1.97
CA LYS A 66 -12.48 -5.14 -0.89
C LYS A 66 -11.96 -3.73 -1.21
N LEU A 67 -10.79 -3.62 -1.84
CA LEU A 67 -10.26 -2.33 -2.31
C LEU A 67 -11.11 -1.74 -3.44
N ASP A 68 -11.49 -2.55 -4.44
CA ASP A 68 -12.34 -2.09 -5.55
C ASP A 68 -13.73 -1.63 -5.06
N ALA A 69 -14.22 -2.20 -3.96
CA ALA A 69 -15.48 -1.80 -3.35
C ALA A 69 -15.48 -0.38 -2.77
N THR A 70 -14.31 0.26 -2.57
CA THR A 70 -14.24 1.68 -2.17
C THR A 70 -14.57 2.63 -3.33
N GLY A 71 -14.63 2.14 -4.57
CA GLY A 71 -14.99 2.90 -5.76
C GLY A 71 -13.84 3.73 -6.36
N VAL A 72 -12.60 3.49 -5.92
CA VAL A 72 -11.38 4.13 -6.44
C VAL A 72 -10.42 3.06 -6.95
N VAL A 73 -9.70 3.38 -8.03
CA VAL A 73 -8.68 2.46 -8.57
C VAL A 73 -7.35 2.71 -7.87
N TYR A 74 -6.79 1.64 -7.29
CA TYR A 74 -5.51 1.68 -6.60
C TYR A 74 -4.41 0.99 -7.40
N ASP A 75 -3.19 1.49 -7.27
CA ASP A 75 -1.97 0.71 -7.47
C ASP A 75 -1.57 0.12 -6.14
N VAL A 76 -1.35 -1.19 -6.08
CA VAL A 76 -0.92 -1.86 -4.85
C VAL A 76 0.50 -2.36 -5.01
N GLU A 77 1.35 -1.93 -4.09
CA GLU A 77 2.73 -2.34 -3.97
C GLU A 77 2.94 -3.16 -2.70
N PHE A 78 3.52 -4.35 -2.85
CA PHE A 78 3.93 -5.21 -1.76
C PHE A 78 5.46 -5.29 -1.69
N THR A 79 5.97 -5.29 -0.47
CA THR A 79 7.38 -5.58 -0.19
C THR A 79 7.46 -6.55 0.96
N HIS A 80 8.19 -7.65 0.76
CA HIS A 80 8.52 -8.61 1.81
C HIS A 80 10.03 -8.56 2.07
N GLU A 81 10.43 -8.21 3.28
CA GLU A 81 11.84 -8.14 3.69
C GLU A 81 12.20 -9.31 4.59
N HIS A 82 13.13 -10.13 4.12
CA HIS A 82 13.65 -11.31 4.82
C HIS A 82 15.09 -11.07 5.27
N LEU A 83 15.40 -11.38 6.53
CA LEU A 83 16.76 -11.26 7.06
C LEU A 83 17.57 -12.52 6.77
N VAL A 84 18.61 -12.40 5.94
CA VAL A 84 19.49 -13.52 5.57
C VAL A 84 20.82 -13.40 6.30
N TYR A 85 21.30 -14.52 6.85
CA TYR A 85 22.63 -14.64 7.45
C TYR A 85 23.50 -15.51 6.55
N GLU A 86 24.57 -14.94 6.00
CA GLU A 86 25.53 -15.68 5.20
C GLU A 86 26.87 -15.81 5.94
N PRO A 87 27.52 -16.98 5.90
CA PRO A 87 28.86 -17.14 6.44
C PRO A 87 29.85 -16.37 5.56
N THR A 88 30.75 -15.62 6.19
CA THR A 88 31.80 -14.89 5.47
C THR A 88 32.80 -15.88 4.86
N VAL A 89 32.82 -16.01 3.53
CA VAL A 89 33.82 -16.79 2.81
C VAL A 89 34.94 -15.88 2.33
N ASN A 90 36.16 -16.12 2.80
CA ASN A 90 37.33 -15.34 2.40
C ASN A 90 37.75 -15.75 0.97
N SER A 91 37.52 -14.89 -0.02
CA SER A 91 37.77 -15.13 -1.45
C SER A 91 39.24 -15.41 -1.82
N SER A 92 40.16 -15.40 -0.85
CA SER A 92 41.59 -15.68 -1.04
C SER A 92 42.01 -17.13 -0.79
N LYS A 93 41.11 -18.03 -0.37
CA LYS A 93 41.45 -19.45 -0.19
C LYS A 93 40.74 -20.32 -1.22
N THR A 94 41.56 -20.91 -2.10
CA THR A 94 41.20 -21.97 -3.04
C THR A 94 40.39 -23.08 -2.33
N ALA A 95 39.41 -23.64 -3.06
CA ALA A 95 38.27 -24.46 -2.63
C ALA A 95 38.54 -25.78 -1.86
N VAL A 96 39.62 -25.89 -1.07
CA VAL A 96 40.03 -27.13 -0.38
C VAL A 96 40.20 -26.94 1.13
N SER A 97 39.96 -25.74 1.68
CA SER A 97 39.98 -25.55 3.14
C SER A 97 38.72 -24.84 3.60
N ASN A 98 37.75 -25.63 4.10
CA ASN A 98 36.56 -25.16 4.82
C ASN A 98 36.97 -24.57 6.18
N SER A 99 37.75 -23.48 6.18
CA SER A 99 37.94 -22.64 7.35
C SER A 99 37.01 -21.44 7.19
N TYR A 100 35.78 -21.56 7.69
CA TYR A 100 34.88 -20.41 7.88
C TYR A 100 35.57 -19.41 8.82
N GLU A 101 35.67 -18.14 8.44
CA GLU A 101 36.07 -17.08 9.37
C GLU A 101 34.92 -16.78 10.33
N ASP A 102 35.28 -16.34 11.54
CA ASP A 102 34.41 -16.10 12.70
C ASP A 102 33.52 -14.86 12.48
N GLY A 103 32.59 -14.94 11.54
CA GLY A 103 31.71 -13.82 11.20
C GLY A 103 30.57 -14.18 10.26
N PHE A 104 29.36 -13.75 10.64
CA PHE A 104 28.18 -13.75 9.78
C PHE A 104 27.95 -12.34 9.25
N VAL A 105 27.64 -12.22 7.97
CA VAL A 105 27.10 -10.99 7.39
C VAL A 105 25.59 -11.15 7.34
N SER A 106 24.87 -10.15 7.85
CA SER A 106 23.41 -10.09 7.78
C SER A 106 22.97 -8.99 6.81
N TYR A 107 22.08 -9.30 5.87
CA TYR A 107 21.46 -8.32 4.99
C TYR A 107 19.97 -8.64 4.78
N TYR A 108 19.20 -7.62 4.40
CA TYR A 108 17.78 -7.78 4.08
C TYR A 108 17.60 -8.06 2.60
N TYR A 109 16.88 -9.15 2.30
CA TYR A 109 16.44 -9.48 0.95
C TYR A 109 15.00 -9.01 0.77
N ALA A 110 14.77 -8.05 -0.13
CA ALA A 110 13.45 -7.49 -0.41
C ALA A 110 12.83 -8.15 -1.66
N THR A 111 11.72 -8.86 -1.46
CA THR A 111 10.90 -9.42 -2.54
C THR A 111 9.77 -8.44 -2.87
N GLY A 112 9.64 -8.06 -4.15
CA GLY A 112 8.60 -7.13 -4.61
C GLY A 112 7.30 -7.80 -5.05
N THR A 113 6.29 -6.98 -5.36
CA THR A 113 4.96 -7.39 -5.82
C THR A 113 4.99 -8.45 -6.92
N ASP A 114 5.76 -8.24 -7.98
CA ASP A 114 5.75 -9.11 -9.16
C ASP A 114 6.18 -10.54 -8.82
N GLU A 115 7.18 -10.70 -7.95
CA GLU A 115 7.68 -12.00 -7.54
C GLU A 115 6.69 -12.69 -6.58
N ILE A 116 6.05 -11.94 -5.68
CA ILE A 116 5.00 -12.46 -4.80
C ILE A 116 3.82 -12.97 -5.63
N LEU A 117 3.33 -12.16 -6.58
CA LEU A 117 2.22 -12.53 -7.45
C LEU A 117 2.59 -13.67 -8.40
N TYR A 118 3.81 -13.67 -8.95
CA TYR A 118 4.30 -14.77 -9.77
C TYR A 118 4.27 -16.11 -9.01
N ASN A 119 4.64 -16.10 -7.72
CA ASN A 119 4.61 -17.31 -6.90
C ASN A 119 3.20 -17.82 -6.61
N ILE A 120 2.21 -16.91 -6.50
CA ILE A 120 0.80 -17.26 -6.25
C ILE A 120 0.13 -17.77 -7.54
N TYR A 121 0.44 -17.17 -8.70
CA TYR A 121 -0.28 -17.45 -9.95
C TYR A 121 0.43 -18.40 -10.92
N ASN A 122 1.76 -18.50 -10.91
CA ASN A 122 2.52 -19.02 -12.07
C ASN A 122 3.38 -20.26 -11.78
N LYS A 123 2.81 -21.22 -11.03
CA LYS A 123 3.43 -22.55 -10.82
C LYS A 123 2.64 -23.72 -11.36
N GLY A 124 1.90 -23.58 -12.46
CA GLY A 124 1.42 -24.69 -13.30
C GLY A 124 0.55 -25.80 -12.66
N LEU A 125 0.30 -25.75 -11.36
CA LEU A 125 -0.40 -26.72 -10.52
C LEU A 125 -0.95 -25.93 -9.31
N GLU A 126 -2.17 -26.30 -8.90
CA GLU A 126 -2.98 -25.89 -7.74
C GLU A 126 -2.43 -24.80 -6.80
N ASP A 127 -3.29 -23.79 -6.55
CA ASP A 127 -3.31 -22.76 -5.49
C ASP A 127 -2.16 -22.88 -4.46
N LYS A 128 -0.96 -22.46 -4.87
CA LYS A 128 0.24 -22.56 -4.03
C LYS A 128 0.46 -21.22 -3.33
N PRO A 129 0.26 -21.15 -2.00
CA PRO A 129 0.46 -19.90 -1.30
C PRO A 129 1.93 -19.49 -1.29
N TYR A 130 2.17 -18.17 -1.30
CA TYR A 130 3.46 -17.58 -1.00
C TYR A 130 3.70 -17.65 0.50
N TYR A 131 4.85 -18.18 0.93
CA TYR A 131 5.18 -18.34 2.35
C TYR A 131 6.20 -17.28 2.79
N MET A 132 6.01 -16.74 3.97
CA MET A 132 6.92 -15.80 4.63
C MET A 132 7.52 -16.47 5.87
N SER A 133 8.75 -16.09 6.25
CA SER A 133 9.41 -16.66 7.42
C SER A 133 9.07 -15.85 8.67
N TYR A 134 9.16 -16.50 9.82
CA TYR A 134 8.97 -15.82 11.10
C TYR A 134 10.02 -14.73 11.30
N GLY A 135 9.58 -13.54 11.72
CA GLY A 135 10.44 -12.38 11.93
C GLY A 135 10.64 -11.51 10.69
N ASP A 136 10.09 -11.89 9.54
CA ASP A 136 10.13 -11.09 8.32
C ASP A 136 9.17 -9.89 8.43
N SER A 137 9.47 -8.81 7.69
CA SER A 137 8.60 -7.63 7.61
C SER A 137 7.82 -7.65 6.30
N PHE A 138 6.50 -7.50 6.39
CA PHE A 138 5.64 -7.38 5.22
C PHE A 138 5.03 -5.97 5.14
N TYR A 139 5.13 -5.36 3.97
CA TYR A 139 4.68 -4.00 3.68
C TYR A 139 3.66 -4.02 2.55
N CYS A 140 2.60 -3.24 2.69
CA CYS A 140 1.63 -2.97 1.63
C CYS A 140 1.40 -1.46 1.53
N THR A 141 1.46 -0.94 0.30
CA THR A 141 1.16 0.46 -0.01
C THR A 141 0.10 0.50 -1.12
N ALA A 142 -1.00 1.22 -0.88
CA ALA A 142 -2.04 1.47 -1.87
C ALA A 142 -2.01 2.95 -2.29
N ILE A 143 -1.77 3.18 -3.58
CA ILE A 143 -1.62 4.49 -4.19
C ILE A 143 -2.83 4.74 -5.08
N ASN A 144 -3.42 5.93 -5.02
CA ASN A 144 -4.51 6.26 -5.92
C ASN A 144 -4.03 6.45 -7.37
N LYS A 145 -4.68 5.82 -8.35
CA LYS A 145 -4.48 6.13 -9.79
C LYS A 145 -5.38 7.24 -10.32
N THR A 146 -6.47 7.56 -9.62
CA THR A 146 -7.49 8.53 -10.04
C THR A 146 -7.81 9.55 -8.93
N PRO A 147 -7.55 10.85 -9.10
CA PRO A 147 -7.82 11.83 -8.05
C PRO A 147 -9.29 11.81 -7.63
N THR A 148 -9.52 11.81 -6.32
CA THR A 148 -10.83 11.82 -5.69
C THR A 148 -11.53 13.17 -5.89
N LEU A 149 -12.84 13.25 -5.61
CA LEU A 149 -13.64 14.46 -5.86
C LEU A 149 -13.11 15.66 -5.06
N GLY A 150 -12.80 15.48 -3.77
CA GLY A 150 -12.25 16.54 -2.94
C GLY A 150 -10.89 17.00 -3.43
N SER A 151 -10.01 16.09 -3.82
CA SER A 151 -8.74 16.40 -4.47
C SER A 151 -8.94 17.22 -5.75
N LYS A 152 -9.82 16.79 -6.68
CA LYS A 152 -10.11 17.55 -7.91
C LYS A 152 -10.62 18.97 -7.62
N MET A 153 -11.52 19.12 -6.65
CA MET A 153 -12.05 20.43 -6.26
C MET A 153 -10.97 21.31 -5.62
N LEU A 154 -10.10 20.73 -4.78
CA LEU A 154 -9.00 21.46 -4.15
C LEU A 154 -7.95 21.87 -5.19
N THR A 155 -7.59 20.99 -6.13
CA THR A 155 -6.69 21.30 -7.24
C THR A 155 -7.21 22.47 -8.08
N LEU A 156 -8.53 22.55 -8.33
CA LEU A 156 -9.15 23.69 -9.01
C LEU A 156 -9.02 25.02 -8.24
N LEU A 157 -8.97 24.97 -6.90
CA LEU A 157 -8.81 26.15 -6.05
C LEU A 157 -7.35 26.53 -5.80
N SER A 158 -6.47 25.53 -5.69
CA SER A 158 -5.07 25.69 -5.31
C SER A 158 -4.15 25.88 -6.52
N PHE A 159 -4.63 25.69 -7.74
CA PHE A 159 -3.84 25.76 -8.99
C PHE A 159 -2.55 24.93 -8.97
N SER A 160 -2.48 23.91 -8.11
CA SER A 160 -1.33 23.02 -7.92
C SER A 160 -1.84 21.58 -8.02
N GLY A 161 -1.27 20.82 -8.95
CA GLY A 161 -1.73 19.48 -9.33
C GLY A 161 -0.72 18.41 -8.93
N GLU A 162 -0.95 17.75 -7.81
CA GLU A 162 -0.46 16.39 -7.60
C GLU A 162 -1.68 15.47 -7.54
N ASP A 163 -1.83 14.62 -8.56
CA ASP A 163 -3.03 13.79 -8.77
C ASP A 163 -2.96 12.44 -8.05
N ASN A 164 -1.74 11.96 -7.74
CA ASN A 164 -1.51 10.65 -7.12
C ASN A 164 -1.15 10.83 -5.65
N LYS A 165 -2.03 10.36 -4.76
CA LYS A 165 -1.83 10.42 -3.31
C LYS A 165 -1.73 9.00 -2.76
N ILE A 166 -0.76 8.76 -1.89
CA ILE A 166 -0.71 7.55 -1.07
C ILE A 166 -1.95 7.54 -0.18
N ILE A 167 -2.84 6.58 -0.39
CA ILE A 167 -4.10 6.50 0.35
C ILE A 167 -3.88 5.67 1.60
N ALA A 168 -3.24 4.52 1.48
CA ALA A 168 -3.01 3.62 2.60
C ALA A 168 -1.60 3.03 2.58
N LYS A 169 -1.01 2.88 3.75
CA LYS A 169 0.26 2.18 3.95
C LYS A 169 0.23 1.48 5.30
N TYR A 170 0.62 0.22 5.31
CA TYR A 170 0.70 -0.56 6.54
C TYR A 170 1.82 -1.59 6.46
N SER A 171 2.36 -1.94 7.62
CA SER A 171 3.41 -2.95 7.75
C SER A 171 3.22 -3.77 9.01
N ALA A 172 3.48 -5.06 8.94
CA ALA A 172 3.47 -5.95 10.10
C ALA A 172 4.62 -6.95 10.06
N PHE A 173 5.04 -7.40 11.25
CA PHE A 173 6.00 -8.48 11.40
C PHE A 173 5.29 -9.83 11.34
N VAL A 174 5.88 -10.77 10.60
CA VAL A 174 5.37 -12.13 10.47
C VAL A 174 5.58 -12.86 11.79
N SER A 175 4.47 -13.21 12.43
CA SER A 175 4.46 -13.76 13.79
C SER A 175 4.27 -15.29 13.83
N ARG A 176 4.06 -15.93 12.68
CA ARG A 176 3.87 -17.38 12.57
C ARG A 176 5.04 -18.05 11.86
N VAL A 177 5.55 -19.12 12.47
CA VAL A 177 6.52 -20.03 11.86
C VAL A 177 5.75 -21.01 10.97
N ASN A 178 5.77 -20.80 9.65
CA ASN A 178 5.45 -21.87 8.72
C ASN A 178 6.77 -22.60 8.43
N GLU A 179 7.02 -23.62 9.24
CA GLU A 179 8.16 -24.52 9.07
C GLU A 179 8.02 -25.17 7.68
N LYS A 180 8.92 -24.83 6.74
CA LYS A 180 9.13 -25.70 5.58
C LYS A 180 9.63 -27.01 6.15
N VAL A 181 8.75 -28.00 6.26
CA VAL A 181 9.14 -29.39 6.47
C VAL A 181 9.90 -29.79 5.20
N ASN A 182 11.22 -29.61 5.25
CA ASN A 182 12.18 -30.24 4.34
C ASN A 182 12.66 -31.53 5.02
#